data_AF-A0A843HVU0-F1
#
_entry.id   AF-A0A843HVU0-F1
#
_cell.length_a   1.000
_cell.length_b   1.000
_cell.length_c   1.000
_cell.angle_alpha   90.00
_cell.angle_beta   90.00
_cell.angle_gamma   90.00
#
_symmetry.space_group_name_H-M   'P 1'
#
loop_
_entity.id
_entity.type
_entity.pdbx_description
1 polymer ?
#
loop_
_entity_poly.entity_id
_entity_poly.type
_entity_poly.pdbx_seq_one_letter_code
_entity_poly.pdbx_strand_id
1 'polypeptide(L)'
;MYNTKNYTEQGGDVTHIGGKLVFDEGAVNLLPNQEAGTSTTASNILASVNALLVKLKNAGLMVADNWNTPTVTKSINDTVAGHANRQYNTEQISSVAVTGENDNFEITITLSKKVSELKDFDGGNGWGVHKWLGIGVQPWSNAITSLFYNDSQLTAEDVTEAQSVGLDSAGYFVRWVAADLVLAGNNEEKSKGKFTIWADGFKTAHYTLKIVEPTE
;
A
#
# COMPACT_ATOMS: atom_id res chain seq x y z
N MET A 1 -31.53 -43.30 -14.43
CA MET A 1 -31.60 -42.62 -13.12
C MET A 1 -30.18 -42.50 -12.61
N TYR A 2 -29.64 -41.28 -12.52
CA TYR A 2 -28.27 -41.09 -12.05
C TYR A 2 -28.22 -41.30 -10.54
N ASN A 3 -27.48 -42.32 -10.13
CA ASN A 3 -27.40 -42.92 -8.80
C ASN A 3 -26.22 -42.37 -7.98
N THR A 4 -25.68 -41.23 -8.39
CA THR A 4 -24.50 -40.64 -7.75
C THR A 4 -24.95 -39.69 -6.66
N LYS A 5 -24.71 -40.08 -5.40
CA LYS A 5 -25.02 -39.27 -4.20
C LYS A 5 -24.30 -37.92 -4.19
N ASN A 6 -23.14 -37.85 -4.86
CA ASN A 6 -22.33 -36.64 -4.95
C ASN A 6 -22.17 -36.27 -6.42
N TYR A 7 -22.44 -35.03 -6.80
CA TYR A 7 -22.28 -34.58 -8.18
C TYR A 7 -21.99 -33.09 -8.23
N THR A 8 -21.28 -32.65 -9.26
CA THR A 8 -21.05 -31.24 -9.54
C THR A 8 -22.03 -30.82 -10.64
N GLU A 9 -22.71 -29.69 -10.44
CA GLU A 9 -23.62 -29.12 -11.43
C GLU A 9 -22.87 -28.75 -12.71
N GLN A 10 -23.58 -28.75 -13.84
CA GLN A 10 -23.02 -28.33 -15.12
C GLN A 10 -22.60 -26.85 -15.01
N GLY A 11 -21.30 -26.57 -15.12
CA GLY A 11 -20.72 -25.25 -14.87
C GLY A 11 -19.67 -25.26 -13.76
N GLY A 12 -19.68 -26.25 -12.86
CA GLY A 12 -18.65 -26.42 -11.84
C GLY A 12 -18.88 -25.65 -10.54
N ASP A 13 -19.81 -24.69 -10.52
CA ASP A 13 -20.00 -23.76 -9.40
C ASP A 13 -20.49 -24.42 -8.10
N VAL A 14 -21.30 -25.47 -8.23
CA VAL A 14 -21.93 -26.14 -7.09
C VAL A 14 -21.59 -27.63 -7.11
N THR A 15 -21.04 -28.12 -6.01
CA THR A 15 -20.87 -29.55 -5.76
C THR A 15 -21.82 -30.00 -4.65
N HIS A 16 -22.75 -30.87 -5.01
CA HIS A 16 -23.67 -31.52 -4.09
C HIS A 16 -22.97 -32.70 -3.41
N ILE A 17 -23.02 -32.73 -2.07
CA ILE A 17 -22.54 -33.86 -1.27
C ILE A 17 -23.73 -34.48 -0.53
N GLY A 18 -24.27 -35.57 -1.07
CA GLY A 18 -25.37 -36.33 -0.46
C GLY A 18 -24.92 -37.41 0.53
N GLY A 19 -23.62 -37.48 0.84
CA GLY A 19 -23.01 -38.36 1.84
C GLY A 19 -22.26 -37.58 2.94
N LYS A 20 -21.44 -38.27 3.74
CA LYS A 20 -20.54 -37.62 4.69
C LYS A 20 -19.29 -37.13 3.96
N LEU A 21 -18.98 -35.84 4.06
CA LEU A 21 -17.67 -35.32 3.68
C LEU A 21 -16.71 -35.49 4.85
N VAL A 22 -15.57 -36.13 4.62
CA VAL A 22 -14.47 -36.25 5.59
C VAL A 22 -13.29 -35.55 4.99
N PHE A 23 -12.75 -34.57 5.71
CA PHE A 23 -11.46 -33.97 5.41
C PHE A 23 -10.43 -34.66 6.30
N ASP A 24 -9.43 -35.28 5.69
CA ASP A 24 -8.28 -35.81 6.43
C ASP A 24 -7.51 -34.66 7.10
N GLU A 25 -6.68 -34.99 8.09
CA GLU A 25 -5.87 -33.98 8.77
C GLU A 25 -4.97 -33.25 7.76
N GLY A 26 -5.03 -31.91 7.77
CA GLY A 26 -4.33 -31.07 6.80
C GLY A 26 -5.00 -30.94 5.43
N ALA A 27 -6.10 -31.65 5.16
CA ALA A 27 -6.86 -31.50 3.90
C ALA A 27 -7.61 -30.16 3.82
N VAL A 28 -7.82 -29.51 4.97
CA VAL A 28 -8.32 -28.13 5.08
C VAL A 28 -7.37 -27.34 5.95
N ASN A 29 -6.93 -26.19 5.46
CA ASN A 29 -6.22 -25.21 6.26
C ASN A 29 -7.21 -24.60 7.25
N LEU A 30 -7.29 -25.16 8.46
CA LEU A 30 -8.07 -24.57 9.53
C LEU A 30 -7.41 -23.27 9.98
N LEU A 31 -8.24 -22.32 10.42
CA LEU A 31 -7.76 -21.10 11.07
C LEU A 31 -6.84 -21.44 12.25
N PRO A 32 -5.77 -20.67 12.47
CA PRO A 32 -4.98 -20.81 13.69
C PRO A 32 -5.85 -20.53 14.92
N ASN A 33 -5.57 -21.23 16.03
CA ASN A 33 -6.30 -21.06 17.28
C ASN A 33 -6.37 -19.58 17.69
N GLN A 34 -7.51 -19.17 18.24
CA GLN A 34 -7.65 -17.92 18.97
C GLN A 34 -7.81 -18.29 20.44
N GLU A 35 -6.83 -17.92 21.25
CA GLU A 35 -6.89 -18.11 22.70
C GLU A 35 -8.16 -17.49 23.27
N ALA A 36 -8.76 -18.18 24.25
CA ALA A 36 -9.97 -17.70 24.89
C ALA A 36 -9.71 -16.34 25.55
N GLY A 37 -10.54 -15.34 25.23
CA GLY A 37 -10.51 -14.06 25.92
C GLY A 37 -10.95 -14.25 27.36
N THR A 38 -10.03 -14.08 28.32
CA THR A 38 -10.31 -14.20 29.77
C THR A 38 -10.58 -12.86 30.44
N SER A 39 -10.53 -11.76 29.68
CA SER A 39 -10.65 -10.43 30.25
C SER A 39 -12.08 -10.02 30.50
N THR A 40 -12.30 -9.31 31.60
CA THR A 40 -13.59 -8.73 32.00
C THR A 40 -13.70 -7.24 31.68
N THR A 41 -12.68 -6.63 31.08
CA THR A 41 -12.73 -5.22 30.67
C THR A 41 -13.19 -5.10 29.22
N ALA A 42 -14.05 -4.11 28.94
CA ALA A 42 -14.55 -3.88 27.59
C ALA A 42 -13.43 -3.65 26.56
N SER A 43 -12.36 -2.94 26.96
CA SER A 43 -11.19 -2.67 26.09
C SER A 43 -10.50 -3.96 25.62
N ASN A 44 -10.24 -4.89 26.55
CA ASN A 44 -9.55 -6.13 26.23
C ASN A 44 -10.44 -7.12 25.47
N ILE A 45 -11.75 -7.11 25.77
CA ILE A 45 -12.74 -7.86 24.98
C ILE A 45 -12.75 -7.36 23.54
N LEU A 46 -12.82 -6.04 23.33
CA LEU A 46 -12.77 -5.43 22.00
C LEU A 46 -11.48 -5.77 21.25
N ALA A 47 -10.33 -5.72 21.92
CA ALA A 47 -9.05 -6.12 21.32
C ALA A 47 -9.05 -7.59 20.88
N SER A 48 -9.60 -8.48 21.70
CA SER A 48 -9.71 -9.91 21.38
C SER A 48 -10.65 -10.18 20.20
N VAL A 49 -11.77 -9.47 20.15
CA VAL A 49 -12.71 -9.54 19.02
C VAL A 49 -12.06 -9.02 17.74
N ASN A 50 -11.39 -7.87 17.78
CA ASN A 50 -10.71 -7.30 16.62
C ASN A 50 -9.60 -8.24 16.11
N ALA A 51 -8.84 -8.88 17.01
CA ALA A 51 -7.84 -9.87 16.62
C ALA A 51 -8.47 -11.08 15.91
N LEU A 52 -9.62 -11.56 16.37
CA LEU A 52 -10.37 -12.64 15.69
C LEU A 52 -10.85 -12.19 14.31
N LEU A 53 -11.43 -10.99 14.19
CA LEU A 53 -11.90 -10.44 12.91
C LEU A 53 -10.78 -10.34 11.88
N VAL A 54 -9.60 -9.87 12.30
CA VAL A 54 -8.40 -9.84 11.45
C VAL A 54 -8.02 -11.24 10.97
N LYS A 55 -7.97 -12.24 11.86
CA LYS A 55 -7.66 -13.63 11.49
C LYS A 55 -8.66 -14.18 10.46
N LEU A 56 -9.96 -13.91 10.65
CA LEU A 56 -11.00 -14.34 9.71
C LEU A 56 -10.83 -13.70 8.33
N LYS A 57 -10.55 -12.39 8.29
CA LYS A 57 -10.32 -11.63 7.06
C LYS A 57 -9.08 -12.10 6.31
N ASN A 58 -7.95 -12.23 7.01
CA ASN A 58 -6.69 -12.69 6.43
C ASN A 58 -6.77 -14.13 5.89
N ALA A 59 -7.62 -14.97 6.48
CA ALA A 59 -7.87 -16.33 6.00
C ALA A 59 -8.89 -16.43 4.85
N GLY A 60 -9.46 -15.30 4.41
CA GLY A 60 -10.47 -15.26 3.34
C GLY A 60 -11.84 -15.79 3.76
N LEU A 61 -12.10 -15.96 5.07
CA LEU A 61 -13.39 -16.40 5.60
C LEU A 61 -14.33 -15.23 5.91
N MET A 62 -13.82 -14.01 5.87
CA MET A 62 -14.58 -12.76 5.96
C MET A 62 -14.05 -11.76 4.93
N VAL A 63 -14.94 -10.94 4.36
CA VAL A 63 -14.55 -9.88 3.44
C VAL A 63 -13.63 -8.89 4.16
N ALA A 64 -12.46 -8.63 3.57
CA ALA A 64 -11.49 -7.67 4.07
C ALA A 64 -12.00 -6.22 3.92
N ASP A 65 -11.50 -5.32 4.76
CA ASP A 65 -11.86 -3.91 4.73
C ASP A 65 -11.29 -3.23 3.48
N ASN A 66 -12.04 -2.25 2.97
CA ASN A 66 -11.59 -1.38 1.88
C ASN A 66 -10.76 -0.22 2.44
N TRP A 67 -9.85 0.30 1.62
CA TRP A 67 -9.09 1.52 1.89
C TRP A 67 -9.97 2.75 1.66
N ASN A 68 -9.79 3.77 2.52
CA ASN A 68 -10.24 5.11 2.17
C ASN A 68 -9.30 5.72 1.13
N THR A 69 -9.76 6.77 0.45
CA THR A 69 -8.88 7.53 -0.45
C THR A 69 -7.70 8.10 0.34
N PRO A 70 -6.46 7.82 -0.09
CA PRO A 70 -5.27 8.29 0.60
C PRO A 70 -5.09 9.79 0.38
N THR A 71 -4.49 10.45 1.37
CA THR A 71 -4.04 11.84 1.22
C THR A 71 -2.61 11.83 0.71
N VAL A 72 -2.32 12.60 -0.33
CA VAL A 72 -0.96 12.76 -0.85
C VAL A 72 -0.64 14.25 -0.92
N THR A 73 0.55 14.61 -0.46
CA THR A 73 1.02 15.99 -0.42
C THR A 73 2.37 16.15 -1.09
N LYS A 74 2.58 17.33 -1.69
CA LYS A 74 3.87 17.77 -2.23
C LYS A 74 4.71 18.56 -1.23
N SER A 75 4.15 18.88 -0.08
CA SER A 75 4.76 19.77 0.92
C SER A 75 5.82 19.04 1.74
N ILE A 76 6.88 18.58 1.08
CA ILE A 76 8.07 18.06 1.76
C ILE A 76 9.22 19.05 1.62
N ASN A 77 10.05 19.15 2.65
CA ASN A 77 11.18 20.06 2.71
C ASN A 77 12.46 19.30 3.08
N ASP A 78 13.19 18.84 2.06
CA ASP A 78 14.44 18.11 2.20
C ASP A 78 15.62 19.08 2.36
N THR A 79 15.95 19.39 3.62
CA THR A 79 17.00 20.34 3.98
C THR A 79 18.37 19.71 4.20
N VAL A 80 18.51 18.41 3.88
CA VAL A 80 19.76 17.67 4.12
C VAL A 80 20.88 18.20 3.21
N ALA A 81 22.07 18.38 3.80
CA ALA A 81 23.25 18.85 3.06
C ALA A 81 23.59 17.89 1.91
N GLY A 82 23.77 18.44 0.71
CA GLY A 82 24.02 17.66 -0.51
C GLY A 82 22.76 17.30 -1.32
N HIS A 83 21.55 17.53 -0.77
CA HIS A 83 20.29 17.20 -1.46
C HIS A 83 19.68 18.36 -2.25
N ALA A 84 20.42 19.43 -2.51
CA ALA A 84 19.92 20.63 -3.17
C ALA A 84 19.28 20.37 -4.55
N ASN A 85 19.73 19.36 -5.29
CA ASN A 85 19.13 18.98 -6.57
C ASN A 85 17.77 18.30 -6.41
N ARG A 86 17.64 17.36 -5.46
CA ARG A 86 16.39 16.68 -5.14
C ARG A 86 15.35 17.64 -4.56
N GLN A 87 15.80 18.57 -3.70
CA GLN A 87 14.99 19.65 -3.19
C GLN A 87 14.48 20.55 -4.32
N TYR A 88 15.37 21.03 -5.20
CA TYR A 88 14.98 21.82 -6.38
C TYR A 88 13.95 21.10 -7.25
N ASN A 89 14.13 19.80 -7.50
CA ASN A 89 13.19 19.01 -8.31
C ASN A 89 11.82 18.92 -7.65
N THR A 90 11.79 18.66 -6.34
CA THR A 90 10.55 18.55 -5.56
C THR A 90 9.77 19.88 -5.53
N GLU A 91 10.47 21.02 -5.49
CA GLU A 91 9.86 22.35 -5.63
C GLU A 91 9.19 22.58 -7.00
N GLN A 92 9.52 21.78 -8.02
CA GLN A 92 8.84 21.85 -9.32
C GLN A 92 7.50 21.10 -9.35
N ILE A 93 7.07 20.46 -8.25
CA ILE A 93 5.73 19.87 -8.19
C ILE A 93 4.68 20.98 -8.07
N SER A 94 3.90 21.19 -9.13
CA SER A 94 2.84 22.20 -9.15
C SER A 94 1.58 21.71 -8.44
N SER A 95 1.25 20.43 -8.55
CA SER A 95 0.15 19.80 -7.81
C SER A 95 0.34 18.29 -7.71
N VAL A 96 -0.29 17.69 -6.71
CA VAL A 96 -0.48 16.23 -6.62
C VAL A 96 -1.96 15.97 -6.43
N ALA A 97 -2.49 15.01 -7.19
CA ALA A 97 -3.87 14.59 -7.11
C ALA A 97 -3.94 13.06 -6.98
N VAL A 98 -4.93 12.59 -6.22
CA VAL A 98 -5.24 11.17 -6.10
C VAL A 98 -6.59 10.93 -6.74
N THR A 99 -6.66 9.93 -7.61
CA THR A 99 -7.92 9.42 -8.17
C THR A 99 -7.98 7.92 -7.97
N GLY A 100 -9.18 7.35 -8.16
CA GLY A 100 -9.41 5.92 -8.04
C GLY A 100 -10.28 5.54 -6.85
N GLU A 101 -10.72 4.30 -6.87
CA GLU A 101 -11.67 3.70 -5.94
C GLU A 101 -11.38 2.20 -5.81
N ASN A 102 -12.01 1.53 -4.83
CA ASN A 102 -11.89 0.09 -4.64
C ASN A 102 -10.43 -0.38 -4.57
N ASP A 103 -9.64 0.28 -3.71
CA ASP A 103 -8.24 -0.07 -3.42
C ASP A 103 -7.28 0.08 -4.61
N ASN A 104 -7.71 0.74 -5.69
CA ASN A 104 -6.87 1.04 -6.85
C ASN A 104 -6.78 2.56 -7.00
N PHE A 105 -5.57 3.10 -6.81
CA PHE A 105 -5.33 4.54 -6.77
C PHE A 105 -4.29 4.96 -7.82
N GLU A 106 -4.54 6.09 -8.49
CA GLU A 106 -3.56 6.78 -9.32
C GLU A 106 -3.15 8.09 -8.63
N ILE A 107 -1.85 8.24 -8.36
CA ILE A 107 -1.24 9.49 -7.90
C ILE A 107 -0.69 10.21 -9.12
N THR A 108 -1.34 11.31 -9.50
CA THR A 108 -0.87 12.21 -10.55
C THR A 108 -0.02 13.32 -9.95
N ILE A 109 1.23 13.40 -10.38
CA ILE A 109 2.20 14.44 -9.99
C ILE A 109 2.39 15.36 -11.20
N THR A 110 1.88 16.59 -11.08
CA THR A 110 2.02 17.61 -12.12
C THR A 110 3.22 18.49 -11.82
N LEU A 111 4.04 18.75 -12.84
CA LEU A 111 5.26 19.54 -12.72
C LEU A 111 5.10 20.93 -13.36
N SER A 112 5.84 21.91 -12.84
CA SER A 112 5.98 23.26 -13.40
C SER A 112 7.05 23.35 -14.49
N LYS A 113 7.88 22.31 -14.65
CA LYS A 113 8.95 22.20 -15.66
C LYS A 113 8.92 20.80 -16.27
N LYS A 114 9.48 20.66 -17.48
CA LYS A 114 9.67 19.33 -18.08
C LYS A 114 10.67 18.53 -17.26
N VAL A 115 10.53 17.20 -17.24
CA VAL A 115 11.45 16.26 -16.57
C VAL A 115 12.87 16.42 -17.10
N SER A 116 13.03 16.74 -18.39
CA SER A 116 14.33 17.04 -19.00
C SER A 116 15.05 18.25 -18.39
N GLU A 117 14.32 19.16 -17.74
CA GLU A 117 14.85 20.37 -17.09
C GLU A 117 15.11 20.19 -15.59
N LEU A 118 14.75 19.01 -15.04
CA LEU A 118 15.08 18.64 -13.67
C LEU A 118 16.55 18.27 -13.54
N LYS A 119 17.07 18.32 -12.32
CA LYS A 119 18.48 18.03 -12.01
C LYS A 119 18.68 16.55 -11.70
N ASP A 120 19.81 16.04 -12.12
CA ASP A 120 20.25 14.69 -11.73
C ASP A 120 20.61 14.67 -10.25
N PHE A 121 20.21 13.58 -9.60
CA PHE A 121 20.54 13.30 -8.21
C PHE A 121 20.76 11.80 -8.03
N ASP A 122 21.82 11.41 -7.33
CA ASP A 122 22.03 10.01 -6.96
C ASP A 122 21.15 9.69 -5.74
N GLY A 123 20.18 8.77 -5.93
CA GLY A 123 19.28 8.36 -4.86
C GLY A 123 19.96 7.61 -3.72
N GLY A 124 21.24 7.24 -3.88
CA GLY A 124 21.96 6.40 -2.94
C GLY A 124 21.44 4.96 -2.94
N ASN A 125 22.01 4.09 -2.10
CA ASN A 125 21.54 2.71 -1.89
C ASN A 125 21.36 1.86 -3.17
N GLY A 126 22.10 2.18 -4.24
CA GLY A 126 21.99 1.53 -5.54
C GLY A 126 20.70 1.86 -6.31
N TRP A 127 20.03 2.97 -5.98
CA TRP A 127 18.78 3.40 -6.62
C TRP A 127 19.01 4.16 -7.93
N GLY A 128 20.25 4.55 -8.22
CA GLY A 128 20.61 5.20 -9.47
C GLY A 128 20.48 6.73 -9.46
N VAL A 129 20.98 7.31 -10.55
CA VAL A 129 20.96 8.76 -10.79
C VAL A 129 19.75 9.09 -11.65
N HIS A 130 18.80 9.81 -11.07
CA HIS A 130 17.50 10.09 -11.69
C HIS A 130 17.00 11.48 -11.35
N LYS A 131 15.86 11.85 -11.95
CA LYS A 131 15.12 13.08 -11.63
C LYS A 131 14.22 12.83 -10.40
N TRP A 132 14.86 12.70 -9.25
CA TRP A 132 14.16 12.36 -8.00
C TRP A 132 13.27 13.50 -7.52
N LEU A 133 12.03 13.14 -7.16
CA LEU A 133 11.00 13.94 -6.52
C LEU A 133 10.63 13.26 -5.20
N GLY A 134 10.14 14.00 -4.21
CA GLY A 134 9.49 13.37 -3.06
C GLY A 134 8.06 13.87 -2.84
N ILE A 135 7.22 12.96 -2.37
CA ILE A 135 5.84 13.22 -1.96
C ILE A 135 5.60 12.58 -0.60
N GLY A 136 4.71 13.18 0.20
CA GLY A 136 4.19 12.56 1.41
C GLY A 136 2.94 11.74 1.09
N VAL A 137 2.91 10.47 1.49
CA VAL A 137 1.73 9.61 1.33
C VAL A 137 1.17 9.26 2.71
N GLN A 138 -0.11 9.58 2.92
CA GLN A 138 -0.90 9.20 4.09
C GLN A 138 -2.03 8.26 3.65
N PRO A 139 -1.89 6.94 3.86
CA PRO A 139 -2.80 5.95 3.28
C PRO A 139 -4.23 6.02 3.82
N TRP A 140 -4.40 6.16 5.14
CA TRP A 140 -5.68 6.48 5.81
C TRP A 140 -5.50 6.65 7.33
N SER A 141 -4.43 6.09 7.92
CA SER A 141 -4.25 5.99 9.37
C SER A 141 -3.42 7.16 9.90
N ASN A 142 -3.49 7.37 11.20
CA ASN A 142 -2.54 8.19 11.94
C ASN A 142 -1.24 7.43 12.28
N ALA A 143 -1.19 6.10 12.13
CA ALA A 143 -0.01 5.29 12.40
C ALA A 143 0.29 4.35 11.23
N ILE A 144 1.44 4.57 10.57
CA ILE A 144 1.86 3.80 9.39
C ILE A 144 2.57 2.49 9.73
N THR A 145 2.97 2.28 10.98
CA THR A 145 3.84 1.14 11.35
C THR A 145 3.15 -0.22 11.31
N SER A 146 1.84 -0.26 11.17
CA SER A 146 1.07 -1.48 10.89
C SER A 146 0.88 -1.75 9.40
N LEU A 147 1.40 -0.88 8.53
CA LEU A 147 1.24 -0.97 7.08
C LEU A 147 2.50 -1.59 6.45
N PHE A 148 2.30 -2.29 5.36
CA PHE A 148 3.36 -2.88 4.54
C PHE A 148 3.41 -2.16 3.20
N TYR A 149 4.57 -1.61 2.85
CA TYR A 149 4.88 -1.01 1.57
C TYR A 149 5.72 -1.99 0.74
N ASN A 150 5.20 -2.47 -0.39
CA ASN A 150 5.85 -3.50 -1.23
C ASN A 150 6.41 -4.68 -0.40
N ASP A 151 5.57 -5.22 0.49
CA ASP A 151 5.88 -6.36 1.38
C ASP A 151 6.89 -6.09 2.50
N SER A 152 7.40 -4.85 2.61
CA SER A 152 8.21 -4.41 3.74
C SER A 152 7.38 -3.59 4.71
N GLN A 153 7.42 -3.95 5.99
CA GLN A 153 6.71 -3.20 7.02
C GLN A 153 7.30 -1.80 7.16
N LEU A 154 6.44 -0.78 7.17
CA LEU A 154 6.86 0.58 7.53
C LEU A 154 7.19 0.63 9.02
N THR A 155 8.20 1.41 9.37
CA THR A 155 8.85 1.42 10.68
C THR A 155 8.82 2.80 11.32
N ALA A 156 9.38 2.91 12.53
CA ALA A 156 9.60 4.20 13.16
C ALA A 156 10.62 5.08 12.40
N GLU A 157 11.49 4.48 11.60
CA GLU A 157 12.44 5.22 10.76
C GLU A 157 11.71 5.96 9.64
N ASP A 158 10.70 5.34 9.02
CA ASP A 158 9.87 5.98 7.98
C ASP A 158 9.07 7.16 8.54
N VAL A 159 8.58 7.04 9.79
CA VAL A 159 7.93 8.15 10.50
C VAL A 159 8.92 9.28 10.75
N THR A 160 10.15 8.95 11.17
CA THR A 160 11.19 9.93 11.44
C THR A 160 11.63 10.64 10.15
N GLU A 161 11.73 9.92 9.04
CA GLU A 161 12.02 10.50 7.71
C GLU A 161 10.93 11.50 7.33
N ALA A 162 9.65 11.13 7.45
CA ALA A 162 8.54 12.01 7.13
C ALA A 162 8.57 13.31 7.96
N GLN A 163 8.80 13.21 9.26
CA GLN A 163 8.96 14.36 10.14
C GLN A 163 10.17 15.23 9.75
N SER A 164 11.29 14.61 9.37
CA SER A 164 12.50 15.34 8.96
C SER A 164 12.27 16.24 7.74
N VAL A 165 11.27 15.93 6.92
CA VAL A 165 10.89 16.71 5.74
C VAL A 165 9.61 17.54 5.95
N GLY A 166 9.19 17.77 7.20
CA GLY A 166 8.08 18.66 7.54
C GLY A 166 6.68 18.04 7.45
N LEU A 167 6.57 16.72 7.39
CA LEU A 167 5.30 16.00 7.47
C LEU A 167 4.99 15.64 8.94
N ASP A 168 4.74 16.66 9.75
CA ASP A 168 4.56 16.52 11.21
C ASP A 168 3.21 15.89 11.62
N SER A 169 2.24 15.89 10.71
CA SER A 169 0.97 15.20 10.94
C SER A 169 1.18 13.68 10.96
N ALA A 170 0.53 13.02 11.91
CA ALA A 170 0.61 11.57 12.08
C ALA A 170 0.13 10.83 10.81
N GLY A 171 0.84 9.78 10.39
CA GLY A 171 0.38 8.87 9.34
C GLY A 171 1.04 9.02 7.96
N TYR A 172 2.08 9.83 7.82
CA TYR A 172 2.82 9.97 6.56
C TYR A 172 4.08 9.12 6.53
N PHE A 173 4.42 8.60 5.35
CA PHE A 173 5.78 8.23 4.97
C PHE A 173 6.19 9.00 3.71
N VAL A 174 7.50 9.09 3.45
CA VAL A 174 8.03 9.73 2.24
C VAL A 174 8.11 8.72 1.11
N ARG A 175 7.56 9.07 -0.06
CA ARG A 175 7.75 8.30 -1.29
C ARG A 175 8.63 9.08 -2.25
N TRP A 176 9.85 8.58 -2.44
CA TRP A 176 10.79 9.08 -3.47
C TRP A 176 10.44 8.52 -4.85
N VAL A 177 10.27 9.39 -5.84
CA VAL A 177 9.81 9.08 -7.20
C VAL A 177 10.88 9.49 -8.21
N ALA A 178 11.32 8.57 -9.06
CA ALA A 178 12.23 8.90 -10.17
C ALA A 178 11.37 9.33 -11.36
N ALA A 179 11.22 10.63 -11.58
CA ALA A 179 10.25 11.17 -12.52
C ALA A 179 10.50 10.71 -13.97
N ASP A 180 11.76 10.60 -14.37
CA ASP A 180 12.20 10.10 -15.67
C ASP A 180 11.82 8.63 -15.89
N LEU A 181 11.97 7.77 -14.88
CA LEU A 181 11.58 6.36 -14.98
C LEU A 181 10.06 6.20 -15.06
N VAL A 182 9.32 6.92 -14.20
CA VAL A 182 7.85 6.88 -14.21
C VAL A 182 7.31 7.42 -15.53
N LEU A 183 7.84 8.54 -16.05
CA LEU A 183 7.45 9.11 -17.33
C LEU A 183 7.72 8.16 -18.50
N ALA A 184 8.85 7.44 -18.46
CA ALA A 184 9.20 6.43 -19.47
C ALA A 184 8.40 5.11 -19.32
N GLY A 185 7.62 4.94 -18.26
CA GLY A 185 6.95 3.67 -17.92
C GLY A 185 7.93 2.56 -17.50
N ASN A 186 9.18 2.90 -17.17
CA ASN A 186 10.19 1.94 -16.75
C ASN A 186 9.93 1.51 -15.29
N ASN A 187 9.75 0.21 -15.08
CA ASN A 187 9.50 -0.40 -13.77
C ASN A 187 10.53 -1.48 -13.39
N GLU A 188 11.65 -1.55 -14.12
CA GLU A 188 12.71 -2.53 -13.91
C GLU A 188 13.66 -2.13 -12.77
N GLU A 189 13.71 -0.84 -12.44
CA GLU A 189 14.56 -0.28 -11.39
C GLU A 189 13.83 -0.15 -10.03
N LYS A 190 14.56 0.33 -9.02
CA LYS A 190 14.04 0.45 -7.63
C LYS A 190 12.88 1.43 -7.52
N SER A 191 12.87 2.48 -8.32
CA SER A 191 11.77 3.44 -8.36
C SER A 191 10.68 2.98 -9.33
N LYS A 192 9.85 2.04 -8.87
CA LYS A 192 8.71 1.58 -9.66
C LYS A 192 7.62 2.64 -9.67
N GLY A 193 7.03 2.85 -10.85
CA GLY A 193 5.80 3.64 -11.05
C GLY A 193 4.56 2.96 -10.47
N LYS A 194 4.70 1.79 -9.85
CA LYS A 194 3.64 1.08 -9.14
C LYS A 194 4.14 0.58 -7.79
N PHE A 195 3.27 0.61 -6.79
CA PHE A 195 3.55 0.04 -5.47
C PHE A 195 2.27 -0.46 -4.81
N THR A 196 2.42 -1.26 -3.76
CA THR A 196 1.31 -1.73 -2.93
C THR A 196 1.43 -1.22 -1.51
N ILE A 197 0.27 -0.99 -0.89
CA ILE A 197 0.15 -0.85 0.55
C ILE A 197 -0.86 -1.88 1.03
N TRP A 198 -0.55 -2.62 2.07
CA TRP A 198 -1.51 -3.49 2.72
C TRP A 198 -1.38 -3.46 4.25
N ALA A 199 -2.41 -3.90 4.94
CA ALA A 199 -2.43 -4.07 6.38
C ALA A 199 -3.30 -5.28 6.73
N ASP A 200 -3.05 -5.88 7.89
CA ASP A 200 -3.87 -6.96 8.40
C ASP A 200 -5.35 -6.58 8.45
N GLY A 201 -6.21 -7.45 7.90
CA GLY A 201 -7.66 -7.23 7.80
C GLY A 201 -8.11 -6.34 6.64
N PHE A 202 -7.19 -5.78 5.85
CA PHE A 202 -7.50 -4.96 4.67
C PHE A 202 -7.13 -5.68 3.39
N LYS A 203 -7.78 -5.29 2.29
CA LYS A 203 -7.32 -5.68 0.95
C LYS A 203 -5.94 -5.09 0.67
N THR A 204 -5.25 -5.58 -0.35
CA THR A 204 -4.07 -4.87 -0.85
C THR A 204 -4.51 -3.68 -1.68
N ALA A 205 -4.06 -2.49 -1.32
CA ALA A 205 -4.20 -1.30 -2.15
C ALA A 205 -3.07 -1.23 -3.18
N HIS A 206 -3.45 -0.94 -4.42
CA HIS A 206 -2.57 -0.80 -5.57
C HIS A 206 -2.47 0.65 -5.96
N TYR A 207 -1.24 1.15 -6.08
CA TYR A 207 -0.96 2.53 -6.44
C TYR A 207 -0.20 2.57 -7.75
N THR A 208 -0.61 3.48 -8.64
CA THR A 208 0.13 3.83 -9.86
C THR A 208 0.51 5.31 -9.80
N LEU A 209 1.74 5.61 -10.21
CA LEU A 209 2.27 6.96 -10.31
C LEU A 209 2.18 7.45 -11.76
N LYS A 210 1.82 8.71 -11.92
CA LYS A 210 1.77 9.38 -13.22
C LYS A 210 2.45 10.74 -13.13
N ILE A 211 3.38 11.01 -14.04
CA ILE A 211 4.02 12.32 -14.19
C ILE A 211 3.29 13.09 -15.30
N VAL A 212 2.94 14.35 -15.02
CA VAL A 212 2.37 15.27 -16.01
C VAL A 212 3.29 16.47 -16.13
N GLU A 213 3.88 16.64 -17.31
CA GLU A 213 4.69 17.81 -17.66
C GLU A 213 3.80 19.02 -18.00
N PRO A 214 4.31 20.26 -17.87
CA PRO A 214 3.56 21.44 -18.31
C PRO A 214 3.36 21.41 -19.83
N THR A 215 2.21 21.92 -20.29
CA THR A 215 1.99 22.23 -21.70
C THR A 215 2.88 23.40 -22.14
N GLU A 216 3.42 23.33 -23.35
CA GLU A 216 4.28 24.39 -23.95
C GLU A 216 3.61 25.76 -24.02
#